data_AF-A0A2J8NTR2-F1
#
_entry.id   AF-A0A2J8NTR2-F1
#
_cell.length_a   1.000
_cell.length_b   1.000
_cell.length_c   1.000
_cell.angle_alpha   90.00
_cell.angle_beta   90.00
_cell.angle_gamma   90.00
#
_symmetry.space_group_name_H-M   'P 1'
#
loop_
_entity.id
_entity.type
_entity.pdbx_description
1 polymer ?
#
loop_
_entity_poly.entity_id
_entity_poly.type
_entity_poly.pdbx_seq_one_letter_code
_entity_poly.pdbx_strand_id
1 'polypeptide(L)'
;EQWSLKQARIDFWKKCHENFKKNSISSKAASSFFSTQAHVACEHPTGWSSMEERHLLLTLAGHWLAQEDVVPLDKLEELEKQIWLCRITQHTLGRNQEETEPRFSRQISTSGELSFDSLASEFSFSKLAALNTSKYLELNSLPSKETCENRLDWKEQESLNFLIGRLLDDGCVHEASRVCRYFHFYNPDVALVLHCRALASGEASMEDLHPEIHALLQSAELLEEEAPDIPLRRVHSTTELLILAHHCFTLTCHMEGIIRVLQAAQMLTDNHLAPSEEYGLVVRLLTGIGRYNEMTYIFDLLHKKHYFEVLMRKKLDPSGTLKTALLDYIKRCRPGDSEKHNMIALCFSMCREIGENHEAAARIQLKLIESQPWEDSLKDGHQLKQLLLKALTLMLDAAESYAKDSCVRQAQHCQRLTKLITLQIHFLNTGQNTMLINLGRHKLMDCILALPRFYQASIVAEAYDFVPDWAEILYQQVILKGDFNYLEEFKQQRLLKSSIFEEISKKYKQHQPTDMVMENLKKLLTYCEDVYLYYKLAYEHKFYEIVNVLLKDPQTGCCLKDMLAG
;
A
#
# COMPACT_ATOMS: atom_id res chain seq x y z
N GLU A 1 12.44 -46.00 -42.03
CA GLU A 1 11.16 -45.73 -41.31
C GLU A 1 11.26 -44.71 -40.18
N GLN A 2 12.44 -44.28 -39.70
CA GLN A 2 12.54 -43.31 -38.59
C GLN A 2 12.23 -41.83 -38.95
N TRP A 3 12.32 -41.43 -40.22
CA TRP A 3 12.09 -40.04 -40.65
C TRP A 3 10.61 -39.58 -40.55
N SER A 4 9.67 -40.52 -40.38
CA SER A 4 8.26 -40.19 -40.13
C SER A 4 8.02 -39.62 -38.74
N LEU A 5 8.91 -39.89 -37.77
CA LEU A 5 8.80 -39.41 -36.40
C LEU A 5 9.21 -37.94 -36.27
N LYS A 6 8.31 -37.11 -35.72
CA LYS A 6 8.53 -35.68 -35.46
C LYS A 6 9.82 -35.43 -34.66
N GLN A 7 10.02 -36.17 -33.57
CA GLN A 7 11.18 -36.03 -32.69
C GLN A 7 12.51 -36.34 -33.41
N ALA A 8 12.53 -37.37 -34.26
CA ALA A 8 13.74 -37.73 -35.01
C ALA A 8 14.17 -36.60 -35.98
N ARG A 9 13.21 -35.88 -36.56
CA ARG A 9 13.50 -34.72 -37.43
C ARG A 9 14.01 -33.52 -36.63
N ILE A 10 13.42 -33.24 -35.47
CA ILE A 10 13.89 -32.17 -34.57
C ILE A 10 15.34 -32.41 -34.13
N ASP A 11 15.63 -33.63 -33.66
CA ASP A 11 16.98 -34.00 -33.21
C ASP A 11 17.98 -33.98 -34.36
N PHE A 12 17.56 -34.39 -35.57
CA PHE A 12 18.38 -34.31 -36.77
C PHE A 12 18.78 -32.87 -37.09
N TRP A 13 17.83 -31.94 -37.16
CA TRP A 13 18.11 -30.54 -37.49
C TRP A 13 18.95 -29.85 -36.42
N LYS A 14 18.69 -30.13 -35.15
CA LYS A 14 19.52 -29.65 -34.03
C LYS A 14 20.96 -30.15 -34.17
N LYS A 15 21.15 -31.45 -34.40
CA LYS A 15 22.49 -32.04 -34.58
C LYS A 15 23.19 -31.53 -35.85
N CYS A 16 22.44 -31.26 -36.91
CA CYS A 16 22.95 -30.66 -38.14
C CYS A 16 23.51 -29.25 -37.87
N HIS A 17 22.72 -28.40 -37.20
CA HIS A 17 23.14 -27.06 -36.77
C HIS A 17 24.39 -27.10 -35.88
N GLU A 18 24.44 -27.97 -34.87
CA GLU A 18 25.60 -28.11 -33.98
C GLU A 18 26.85 -28.58 -34.73
N ASN A 19 26.71 -29.51 -35.67
CA ASN A 19 27.82 -29.95 -36.51
C ASN A 19 28.33 -28.84 -37.44
N PHE A 20 27.43 -28.00 -37.97
CA PHE A 20 27.83 -26.87 -38.82
C PHE A 20 28.65 -25.85 -38.03
N LYS A 21 28.25 -25.56 -36.77
CA LYS A 21 29.03 -24.76 -35.83
C LYS A 21 30.39 -25.39 -35.51
N LYS A 22 30.40 -26.67 -35.16
CA LYS A 22 31.63 -27.40 -34.78
C LYS A 22 32.67 -27.44 -35.91
N ASN A 23 32.22 -27.53 -37.16
CA ASN A 23 33.10 -27.59 -38.33
C ASN A 23 33.32 -26.23 -39.00
N SER A 24 32.88 -25.12 -38.39
CA SER A 24 33.07 -23.76 -38.90
C SER A 24 32.64 -23.58 -40.36
N ILE A 25 31.48 -24.14 -40.73
CA ILE A 25 30.93 -23.97 -42.07
C ILE A 25 30.63 -22.48 -42.30
N SER A 26 30.91 -21.99 -43.50
CA SER A 26 30.63 -20.59 -43.84
C SER A 26 29.15 -20.26 -43.66
N SER A 27 28.85 -19.12 -43.03
CA SER A 27 27.50 -18.62 -42.78
C SER A 27 26.60 -18.65 -44.03
N LYS A 28 27.14 -18.25 -45.18
CA LYS A 28 26.45 -18.28 -46.48
C LYS A 28 26.03 -19.68 -46.91
N ALA A 29 26.95 -20.65 -46.82
CA ALA A 29 26.68 -22.03 -47.20
C ALA A 29 25.66 -22.67 -46.26
N ALA A 30 25.81 -22.46 -44.94
CA ALA A 30 24.87 -22.95 -43.93
C ALA A 30 23.47 -22.38 -44.15
N SER A 31 23.35 -21.06 -44.35
CA SER A 31 22.09 -20.40 -44.66
C SER A 31 21.44 -20.96 -45.93
N SER A 32 22.21 -21.06 -47.02
CA SER A 32 21.71 -21.61 -48.29
C SER A 32 21.22 -23.05 -48.17
N PHE A 33 21.92 -23.88 -47.39
CA PHE A 33 21.52 -25.26 -47.12
C PHE A 33 20.16 -25.33 -46.43
N PHE A 34 19.99 -24.61 -45.30
CA PHE A 34 18.74 -24.61 -44.56
C PHE A 34 17.59 -24.00 -45.37
N SER A 35 17.84 -22.96 -46.18
CA SER A 35 16.84 -22.40 -47.10
C SER A 35 16.41 -23.42 -48.15
N THR A 36 17.33 -24.14 -48.79
CA THR A 36 16.98 -25.19 -49.76
C THR A 36 16.15 -26.30 -49.09
N GLN A 37 16.51 -26.73 -47.89
CA GLN A 37 15.73 -27.73 -47.15
C GLN A 37 14.33 -27.23 -46.76
N ALA A 38 14.19 -25.94 -46.43
CA ALA A 38 12.89 -25.32 -46.16
C ALA A 38 11.95 -25.34 -47.39
N HIS A 39 12.51 -25.18 -48.60
CA HIS A 39 11.73 -25.31 -49.84
C HIS A 39 11.31 -26.76 -50.11
N VAL A 40 12.18 -27.74 -49.88
CA VAL A 40 11.85 -29.16 -50.04
C VAL A 40 10.75 -29.58 -49.05
N ALA A 41 10.77 -29.06 -47.82
CA ALA A 41 9.71 -29.27 -46.84
C ALA A 41 8.33 -28.71 -47.29
N CYS A 42 8.31 -27.75 -48.23
CA CYS A 42 7.09 -27.20 -48.82
C CYS A 42 6.49 -28.10 -49.91
N GLU A 43 7.30 -28.80 -50.69
CA GLU A 43 6.86 -29.56 -51.87
C GLU A 43 6.23 -30.92 -51.52
N HIS A 44 6.42 -31.40 -50.28
CA HIS A 44 5.84 -32.65 -49.76
C HIS A 44 5.03 -32.41 -48.48
N PRO A 45 3.85 -31.76 -48.54
CA PRO A 45 3.05 -31.43 -47.37
C PRO A 45 2.33 -32.67 -46.80
N THR A 46 3.01 -33.43 -45.95
CA THR A 46 2.37 -34.47 -45.12
C THR A 46 2.03 -33.89 -43.73
N GLY A 47 1.03 -32.99 -43.69
CA GLY A 47 0.39 -32.49 -42.45
C GLY A 47 1.10 -31.35 -41.72
N TRP A 48 0.53 -30.94 -40.57
CA TRP A 48 0.97 -29.79 -39.73
C TRP A 48 2.47 -29.78 -39.39
N SER A 49 3.07 -30.95 -39.21
CA SER A 49 4.48 -31.07 -38.85
C SER A 49 5.45 -30.54 -39.93
N SER A 50 5.03 -30.47 -41.20
CA SER A 50 5.84 -29.93 -42.29
C SER A 50 5.98 -28.40 -42.22
N MET A 51 4.96 -27.70 -41.73
CA MET A 51 4.97 -26.23 -41.62
C MET A 51 5.80 -25.77 -40.41
N GLU A 52 5.71 -26.49 -39.29
CA GLU A 52 6.57 -26.28 -38.11
C GLU A 52 8.05 -26.54 -38.42
N GLU A 53 8.32 -27.60 -39.20
CA GLU A 53 9.67 -27.92 -39.65
C GLU A 53 10.22 -26.86 -40.62
N ARG A 54 9.41 -26.41 -41.58
CA ARG A 54 9.75 -25.28 -42.46
C ARG A 54 10.04 -24.01 -41.66
N HIS A 55 9.22 -23.70 -40.66
CA HIS A 55 9.41 -22.55 -39.77
C HIS A 55 10.78 -22.60 -39.08
N LEU A 56 11.15 -23.75 -38.50
CA LEU A 56 12.47 -23.94 -37.89
C LEU A 56 13.60 -23.77 -38.92
N LEU A 57 13.50 -24.39 -40.09
CA LEU A 57 14.55 -24.36 -41.12
C LEU A 57 14.79 -22.93 -41.63
N LEU A 58 13.73 -22.16 -41.87
CA LEU A 58 13.85 -20.74 -42.25
C LEU A 58 14.48 -19.91 -41.13
N THR A 59 14.14 -20.21 -39.87
CA THR A 59 14.72 -19.53 -38.70
C THR A 59 16.23 -19.79 -38.60
N LEU A 60 16.65 -21.05 -38.77
CA LEU A 60 18.06 -21.42 -38.80
C LEU A 60 18.80 -20.78 -39.99
N ALA A 61 18.17 -20.74 -41.18
CA ALA A 61 18.75 -20.08 -42.35
C ALA A 61 19.02 -18.59 -42.10
N GLY A 62 18.07 -17.90 -41.46
CA GLY A 62 18.20 -16.50 -41.05
C GLY A 62 19.27 -16.28 -39.99
N HIS A 63 19.32 -17.14 -38.97
CA HIS A 63 20.33 -17.06 -37.91
C HIS A 63 21.76 -17.14 -38.46
N TRP A 64 22.02 -18.05 -39.41
CA TRP A 64 23.33 -18.14 -40.07
C TRP A 64 23.59 -16.92 -40.96
N LEU A 65 22.60 -16.45 -41.71
CA LEU A 65 22.76 -15.29 -42.58
C LEU A 65 23.07 -14.00 -41.80
N ALA A 66 22.52 -13.86 -40.59
CA ALA A 66 22.77 -12.73 -39.70
C ALA A 66 24.20 -12.71 -39.11
N GLN A 67 24.98 -13.78 -39.28
CA GLN A 67 26.39 -13.86 -38.83
C GLN A 67 27.41 -13.50 -39.92
N GLU A 68 26.97 -13.10 -41.11
CA GLU A 68 27.88 -12.57 -42.14
C GLU A 68 28.41 -11.17 -41.74
N ASP A 69 29.65 -10.87 -42.11
CA ASP A 69 30.28 -9.56 -41.83
C ASP A 69 29.49 -8.39 -42.44
N VAL A 70 28.90 -8.62 -43.63
CA VAL A 70 27.96 -7.71 -44.27
C VAL A 70 26.62 -8.42 -44.33
N VAL A 71 25.75 -8.11 -43.38
CA VAL A 71 24.44 -8.75 -43.26
C VAL A 71 23.53 -8.32 -44.42
N PRO A 72 23.07 -9.24 -45.28
CA PRO A 72 22.17 -8.90 -46.39
C PRO A 72 20.74 -8.72 -45.87
N LEU A 73 20.40 -7.48 -45.49
CA LEU A 73 19.11 -7.13 -44.89
C LEU A 73 17.91 -7.56 -45.74
N ASP A 74 17.92 -7.31 -47.05
CA ASP A 74 16.81 -7.67 -47.95
C ASP A 74 16.50 -9.17 -47.92
N LYS A 75 17.53 -10.01 -47.79
CA LYS A 75 17.38 -11.47 -47.71
C LYS A 75 16.89 -11.93 -46.34
N LEU A 76 17.30 -11.24 -45.27
CA LEU A 76 16.78 -11.51 -43.94
C LEU A 76 15.31 -11.11 -43.82
N GLU A 77 14.92 -9.95 -44.36
CA GLU A 77 13.53 -9.51 -44.41
C GLU A 77 12.66 -10.52 -45.17
N GLU A 78 13.12 -11.01 -46.32
CA GLU A 78 12.40 -12.03 -47.08
C GLU A 78 12.28 -13.36 -46.30
N LEU A 79 13.34 -13.79 -45.62
CA LEU A 79 13.28 -14.97 -44.75
C LEU A 79 12.29 -14.78 -43.59
N GLU A 80 12.30 -13.61 -42.93
CA GLU A 80 11.35 -13.28 -41.87
C GLU A 80 9.91 -13.28 -42.39
N LYS A 81 9.67 -12.73 -43.58
CA LYS A 81 8.36 -12.77 -44.23
C LYS A 81 7.88 -14.20 -44.50
N GLN A 82 8.76 -15.10 -44.96
CA GLN A 82 8.42 -16.52 -45.16
C GLN A 82 8.14 -17.24 -43.83
N ILE A 83 8.88 -16.91 -42.76
CA ILE A 83 8.62 -17.40 -41.40
C ILE A 83 7.21 -16.98 -40.94
N TRP A 84 6.83 -15.73 -41.21
CA TRP A 84 5.51 -15.22 -40.87
C TRP A 84 4.38 -15.84 -41.67
N LEU A 85 4.59 -16.14 -42.96
CA LEU A 85 3.65 -16.93 -43.74
C LEU A 85 3.42 -18.31 -43.11
N CYS A 86 4.48 -19.00 -42.65
CA CYS A 86 4.32 -20.26 -41.92
C CYS A 86 3.46 -20.11 -40.66
N ARG A 87 3.70 -19.06 -39.85
CA ARG A 87 2.94 -18.78 -38.63
C ARG A 87 1.46 -18.46 -38.90
N ILE A 88 1.18 -17.66 -39.92
CA ILE A 88 -0.20 -17.30 -40.32
C ILE A 88 -0.95 -18.55 -40.77
N THR A 89 -0.35 -19.38 -41.63
CA THR A 89 -0.99 -20.61 -42.12
C THR A 89 -1.21 -21.61 -40.98
N GLN A 90 -0.26 -21.78 -40.06
CA GLN A 90 -0.41 -22.63 -38.88
C GLN A 90 -1.59 -22.19 -38.01
N HIS A 91 -1.68 -20.90 -37.70
CA HIS A 91 -2.77 -20.35 -36.88
C HIS A 91 -4.13 -20.48 -37.58
N THR A 92 -4.16 -20.22 -38.89
CA THR A 92 -5.38 -20.33 -39.72
C THR A 92 -5.88 -21.79 -39.79
N LEU A 93 -4.97 -22.75 -39.90
CA LEU A 93 -5.31 -24.17 -39.99
C LEU A 93 -5.66 -24.79 -38.62
N GLY A 94 -5.04 -24.30 -37.54
CA GLY A 94 -5.35 -24.65 -36.14
C GLY A 94 -6.78 -24.30 -35.73
N ARG A 95 -7.24 -23.12 -36.15
CA ARG A 95 -8.60 -22.65 -35.88
C ARG A 95 -9.71 -23.50 -36.51
N ASN A 96 -9.43 -24.19 -37.61
CA ASN A 96 -10.39 -25.10 -38.25
C ASN A 96 -10.55 -26.45 -37.51
N GLN A 97 -9.64 -26.81 -36.59
CA GLN A 97 -9.76 -28.02 -35.75
C GLN A 97 -10.34 -27.73 -34.35
N GLU A 98 -10.14 -26.52 -33.83
CA GLU A 98 -10.60 -26.09 -32.50
C GLU A 98 -12.12 -25.83 -32.40
N GLU A 99 -12.91 -25.89 -33.48
CA GLU A 99 -14.38 -25.83 -33.40
C GLU A 99 -15.01 -27.07 -32.71
N THR A 100 -14.21 -28.08 -32.34
CA THR A 100 -14.71 -29.30 -31.68
C THR A 100 -14.34 -29.45 -30.20
N GLU A 101 -13.52 -28.58 -29.59
CA GLU A 101 -13.33 -28.62 -28.12
C GLU A 101 -13.10 -27.23 -27.48
N PRO A 102 -13.68 -26.97 -26.30
CA PRO A 102 -13.64 -25.67 -25.66
C PRO A 102 -12.27 -25.37 -25.05
N ARG A 103 -11.83 -24.13 -25.27
CA ARG A 103 -10.65 -23.47 -24.71
C ARG A 103 -10.45 -23.78 -23.22
N PHE A 104 -9.40 -24.53 -22.89
CA PHE A 104 -8.51 -24.34 -21.73
C PHE A 104 -7.38 -25.37 -21.79
N SER A 105 -6.24 -24.99 -22.35
CA SER A 105 -4.89 -25.36 -21.90
C SER A 105 -3.89 -25.05 -23.01
N ARG A 106 -3.18 -23.93 -22.88
CA ARG A 106 -1.79 -23.91 -23.34
C ARG A 106 -1.08 -24.90 -22.42
N GLN A 107 -1.01 -26.15 -22.84
CA GLN A 107 -0.15 -27.13 -22.19
C GLN A 107 1.25 -26.54 -22.22
N ILE A 108 1.71 -26.06 -21.06
CA ILE A 108 3.11 -26.21 -20.70
C ILE A 108 3.32 -27.72 -20.79
N SER A 109 3.94 -28.17 -21.88
CA SER A 109 4.34 -29.56 -22.02
C SER A 109 5.30 -29.85 -20.87
N THR A 110 4.79 -30.50 -19.84
CA THR A 110 5.56 -31.06 -18.73
C THR A 110 6.27 -32.37 -19.13
N SER A 111 6.24 -32.72 -20.42
CA SER A 111 7.14 -33.66 -21.06
C SER A 111 8.32 -32.86 -21.64
N GLY A 112 9.55 -33.19 -21.23
CA GLY A 112 10.80 -32.58 -21.75
C GLY A 112 11.09 -32.87 -23.23
N GLU A 113 10.07 -33.08 -24.04
CA GLU A 113 10.15 -33.28 -25.49
C GLU A 113 10.30 -31.93 -26.21
N LEU A 114 11.37 -31.80 -26.99
CA LEU A 114 11.66 -30.61 -27.78
C LEU A 114 10.62 -30.46 -28.90
N SER A 115 9.99 -29.28 -29.02
CA SER A 115 9.17 -28.92 -30.17
C SER A 115 9.96 -28.10 -31.19
N PHE A 116 9.52 -28.09 -32.45
CA PHE A 116 10.09 -27.23 -33.50
C PHE A 116 10.05 -25.76 -33.09
N ASP A 117 8.94 -25.30 -32.50
CA ASP A 117 8.77 -23.91 -32.03
C ASP A 117 9.71 -23.56 -30.86
N SER A 118 9.93 -24.50 -29.93
CA SER A 118 10.86 -24.29 -28.82
C SER A 118 12.27 -24.07 -29.36
N LEU A 119 12.72 -24.88 -30.32
CA LEU A 119 14.03 -24.74 -30.93
C LEU A 119 14.13 -23.48 -31.81
N ALA A 120 13.06 -23.11 -32.52
CA ALA A 120 13.02 -21.88 -33.32
C ALA A 120 13.08 -20.62 -32.44
N SER A 121 12.44 -20.63 -31.27
CA SER A 121 12.40 -19.48 -30.34
C SER A 121 13.78 -19.07 -29.80
N GLU A 122 14.75 -20.00 -29.76
CA GLU A 122 16.15 -19.71 -29.38
C GLU A 122 16.81 -18.73 -30.37
N PHE A 123 16.39 -18.76 -31.63
CA PHE A 123 16.97 -18.00 -32.74
C PHE A 123 16.01 -16.95 -33.32
N SER A 124 15.08 -16.45 -32.50
CA SER A 124 14.02 -15.53 -32.93
C SER A 124 14.54 -14.25 -33.58
N PHE A 125 13.88 -13.84 -34.67
CA PHE A 125 14.18 -12.62 -35.40
C PHE A 125 13.88 -11.34 -34.59
N SER A 126 12.97 -11.37 -33.61
CA SER A 126 12.78 -10.26 -32.65
C SER A 126 14.05 -9.86 -31.91
N LYS A 127 15.02 -10.78 -31.76
CA LYS A 127 16.26 -10.54 -31.02
C LYS A 127 17.42 -10.12 -31.93
N LEU A 128 17.23 -10.09 -33.25
CA LEU A 128 18.29 -9.74 -34.19
C LEU A 128 18.50 -8.21 -34.26
N ALA A 129 19.64 -7.75 -33.77
CA ALA A 129 20.00 -6.33 -33.78
C ALA A 129 19.99 -5.73 -35.20
N ALA A 130 20.38 -6.50 -36.22
CA ALA A 130 20.40 -6.06 -37.62
C ALA A 130 19.01 -5.65 -38.15
N LEU A 131 17.93 -6.25 -37.63
CA LEU A 131 16.55 -5.95 -38.02
C LEU A 131 15.85 -4.98 -37.06
N ASN A 132 16.43 -4.71 -35.89
CA ASN A 132 15.89 -3.79 -34.90
C ASN A 132 16.54 -2.40 -35.03
N THR A 133 16.39 -1.80 -36.22
CA THR A 133 16.89 -0.45 -36.51
C THR A 133 15.77 0.58 -36.41
N SER A 134 16.14 1.85 -36.22
CA SER A 134 15.21 2.98 -36.10
C SER A 134 14.29 3.12 -37.32
N LYS A 135 14.74 2.71 -38.51
CA LYS A 135 13.97 2.70 -39.77
C LYS A 135 12.59 2.04 -39.60
N TYR A 136 12.51 0.94 -38.87
CA TYR A 136 11.25 0.22 -38.69
C TYR A 136 10.38 0.82 -37.58
N LEU A 137 10.87 1.80 -36.86
CA LEU A 137 10.09 2.54 -35.88
C LEU A 137 9.53 3.85 -36.46
N GLU A 138 10.03 4.32 -37.61
CA GLU A 138 9.55 5.52 -38.27
C GLU A 138 8.09 5.37 -38.77
N LEU A 139 7.29 6.41 -38.59
CA LEU A 139 5.87 6.43 -38.97
C LEU A 139 5.66 6.51 -40.49
N ASN A 140 6.55 7.19 -41.21
CA ASN A 140 6.40 7.50 -42.65
C ASN A 140 6.39 6.27 -43.56
N SER A 141 6.85 5.12 -43.07
CA SER A 141 6.96 3.88 -43.83
C SER A 141 5.96 2.80 -43.39
N LEU A 142 5.08 3.10 -42.44
CA LEU A 142 4.05 2.18 -41.98
C LEU A 142 2.86 2.20 -42.97
N PRO A 143 2.27 1.04 -43.33
CA PRO A 143 1.06 1.02 -44.15
C PRO A 143 -0.07 1.79 -43.47
N SER A 144 -0.77 2.64 -44.20
CA SER A 144 -2.03 3.26 -43.78
C SER A 144 -3.23 2.44 -44.27
N LYS A 145 -4.41 2.73 -43.73
CA LYS A 145 -5.70 2.13 -44.14
C LYS A 145 -5.98 2.26 -45.65
N GLU A 146 -5.47 3.29 -46.30
CA GLU A 146 -5.65 3.56 -47.74
C GLU A 146 -4.64 2.82 -48.62
N THR A 147 -3.45 2.51 -48.07
CA THR A 147 -2.37 1.81 -48.77
C THR A 147 -2.34 0.30 -48.51
N CYS A 148 -3.33 -0.21 -47.76
CA CYS A 148 -3.43 -1.62 -47.42
C CYS A 148 -3.73 -2.45 -48.67
N GLU A 149 -2.83 -3.37 -49.02
CA GLU A 149 -3.06 -4.32 -50.11
C GLU A 149 -3.59 -5.63 -49.53
N ASN A 150 -4.84 -5.99 -49.86
CA ASN A 150 -5.47 -7.25 -49.44
C ASN A 150 -4.85 -8.47 -50.15
N ARG A 151 -3.57 -8.78 -49.87
CA ARG A 151 -2.85 -9.94 -50.43
C ARG A 151 -3.12 -11.24 -49.68
N LEU A 152 -3.62 -11.15 -48.46
CA LEU A 152 -3.97 -12.28 -47.59
C LEU A 152 -5.49 -12.49 -47.57
N ASP A 153 -5.94 -13.73 -47.43
CA ASP A 153 -7.36 -14.04 -47.23
C ASP A 153 -7.86 -13.48 -45.89
N TRP A 154 -9.17 -13.26 -45.73
CA TRP A 154 -9.74 -12.67 -44.51
C TRP A 154 -9.40 -13.48 -43.24
N LYS A 155 -9.33 -14.82 -43.34
CA LYS A 155 -8.93 -15.69 -42.22
C LYS A 155 -7.46 -15.53 -41.85
N GLU A 156 -6.61 -15.31 -42.85
CA GLU A 156 -5.19 -15.06 -42.69
C GLU A 156 -4.95 -13.66 -42.10
N GLN A 157 -5.74 -12.67 -42.50
CA GLN A 157 -5.72 -11.31 -41.92
C GLN A 157 -6.12 -11.31 -40.45
N GLU A 158 -7.17 -12.05 -40.07
CA GLU A 158 -7.59 -12.16 -38.67
C GLU A 158 -6.51 -12.87 -37.82
N SER A 159 -5.89 -13.92 -38.38
CA SER A 159 -4.77 -14.61 -37.76
C SER A 159 -3.55 -13.70 -37.60
N LEU A 160 -3.22 -12.92 -38.63
CA LEU A 160 -2.14 -11.94 -38.59
C LEU A 160 -2.40 -10.88 -37.51
N ASN A 161 -3.63 -10.36 -37.44
CA ASN A 161 -4.01 -9.37 -36.43
C ASN A 161 -3.83 -9.91 -35.00
N PHE A 162 -4.27 -11.14 -34.75
CA PHE A 162 -4.10 -11.80 -33.46
C PHE A 162 -2.61 -12.00 -33.10
N LEU A 163 -1.80 -12.45 -34.07
CA LEU A 163 -0.37 -12.68 -33.85
C LEU A 163 0.40 -11.37 -33.62
N ILE A 164 0.02 -10.28 -34.30
CA ILE A 164 0.57 -8.94 -34.05
C ILE A 164 0.23 -8.48 -32.62
N GLY A 165 -1.01 -8.69 -32.15
CA GLY A 165 -1.39 -8.38 -30.77
C GLY A 165 -0.47 -9.06 -29.75
N ARG A 166 -0.17 -10.36 -29.94
CA ARG A 166 0.77 -11.07 -29.06
C ARG A 166 2.19 -10.51 -29.09
N LEU A 167 2.68 -10.03 -30.24
CA LEU A 167 3.98 -9.37 -30.30
C LEU A 167 4.00 -8.08 -29.48
N LEU A 168 2.91 -7.31 -29.50
CA LEU A 168 2.80 -6.09 -28.71
C LEU A 168 2.75 -6.39 -27.21
N ASP A 169 2.01 -7.43 -26.81
CA ASP A 169 1.99 -7.92 -25.43
C ASP A 169 3.39 -8.35 -24.95
N ASP A 170 4.18 -8.98 -25.83
CA ASP A 170 5.56 -9.40 -25.58
C ASP A 170 6.59 -8.25 -25.74
N GLY A 171 6.15 -7.01 -26.04
CA GLY A 171 7.02 -5.84 -26.21
C GLY A 171 7.87 -5.84 -27.50
N CYS A 172 7.58 -6.72 -28.46
CA CYS A 172 8.32 -6.90 -29.71
C CYS A 172 7.90 -5.90 -30.81
N VAL A 173 7.93 -4.60 -30.50
CA VAL A 173 7.43 -3.53 -31.38
C VAL A 173 8.11 -3.49 -32.75
N HIS A 174 9.43 -3.74 -32.82
CA HIS A 174 10.16 -3.77 -34.09
C HIS A 174 9.66 -4.89 -35.03
N GLU A 175 9.48 -6.10 -34.50
CA GLU A 175 8.96 -7.23 -35.30
C GLU A 175 7.52 -6.94 -35.73
N ALA A 176 6.66 -6.45 -34.83
CA ALA A 176 5.28 -6.10 -35.16
C ALA A 176 5.20 -5.06 -36.29
N SER A 177 6.09 -4.07 -36.23
CA SER A 177 6.22 -3.01 -37.22
C SER A 177 6.75 -3.51 -38.58
N ARG A 178 7.74 -4.40 -38.59
CA ARG A 178 8.24 -5.05 -39.82
C ARG A 178 7.17 -5.93 -40.47
N VAL A 179 6.45 -6.71 -39.67
CA VAL A 179 5.37 -7.59 -40.14
C VAL A 179 4.27 -6.78 -40.83
N CYS A 180 3.86 -5.65 -40.25
CA CYS A 180 2.94 -4.73 -40.93
C CYS A 180 3.45 -4.33 -42.32
N ARG A 181 4.73 -3.98 -42.45
CA ARG A 181 5.35 -3.62 -43.75
C ARG A 181 5.44 -4.78 -44.73
N TYR A 182 5.82 -5.97 -44.28
CA TYR A 182 5.98 -7.15 -45.16
C TYR A 182 4.70 -7.54 -45.88
N PHE A 183 3.57 -7.41 -45.19
CA PHE A 183 2.25 -7.78 -45.70
C PHE A 183 1.42 -6.57 -46.14
N HIS A 184 1.98 -5.35 -46.09
CA HIS A 184 1.24 -4.11 -46.29
C HIS A 184 -0.06 -4.07 -45.47
N PHE A 185 0.00 -4.58 -44.24
CA PHE A 185 -1.15 -4.74 -43.35
C PHE A 185 -1.20 -3.60 -42.34
N TYR A 186 -2.35 -2.94 -42.25
CA TYR A 186 -2.60 -1.90 -41.26
C TYR A 186 -3.12 -2.51 -39.95
N ASN A 187 -2.36 -2.35 -38.86
CA ASN A 187 -2.80 -2.69 -37.51
C ASN A 187 -2.89 -1.40 -36.64
N PRO A 188 -4.07 -1.08 -36.08
CA PRO A 188 -4.26 0.13 -35.27
C PRO A 188 -3.36 0.20 -34.04
N ASP A 189 -3.14 -0.93 -33.36
CA ASP A 189 -2.38 -0.98 -32.10
C ASP A 189 -0.88 -0.72 -32.35
N VAL A 190 -0.33 -1.25 -33.45
CA VAL A 190 1.05 -0.96 -33.88
C VAL A 190 1.18 0.51 -34.24
N ALA A 191 0.23 1.07 -34.99
CA ALA A 191 0.23 2.48 -35.35
C ALA A 191 0.21 3.37 -34.09
N LEU A 192 -0.67 3.07 -33.13
CA LEU A 192 -0.76 3.77 -31.84
C LEU A 192 0.55 3.69 -31.04
N VAL A 193 1.12 2.49 -30.87
CA VAL A 193 2.36 2.29 -30.10
C VAL A 193 3.53 3.04 -30.71
N LEU A 194 3.69 2.98 -32.05
CA LEU A 194 4.75 3.70 -32.74
C LEU A 194 4.57 5.22 -32.64
N HIS A 195 3.32 5.69 -32.64
CA HIS A 195 3.00 7.10 -32.48
C HIS A 195 3.29 7.59 -31.06
N CYS A 196 2.86 6.85 -30.04
CA CYS A 196 3.21 7.11 -28.65
C CYS A 196 4.73 7.13 -28.44
N ARG A 197 5.47 6.24 -29.12
CA ARG A 197 6.94 6.26 -29.11
C ARG A 197 7.50 7.51 -29.79
N ALA A 198 7.01 7.88 -30.98
CA ALA A 198 7.49 9.07 -31.69
C ALA A 198 7.23 10.34 -30.88
N LEU A 199 6.09 10.43 -30.19
CA LEU A 199 5.80 11.47 -29.20
C LEU A 199 6.74 11.40 -28.00
N ALA A 200 7.02 10.18 -27.49
CA ALA A 200 7.99 9.93 -26.41
C ALA A 200 9.41 10.38 -26.76
N SER A 201 9.81 10.24 -28.01
CA SER A 201 11.12 10.62 -28.53
C SER A 201 11.20 12.07 -29.01
N GLY A 202 10.08 12.79 -29.10
CA GLY A 202 10.01 14.12 -29.72
C GLY A 202 10.22 14.12 -31.24
N GLU A 203 10.13 12.96 -31.88
CA GLU A 203 10.23 12.78 -33.34
C GLU A 203 8.93 13.18 -34.07
N ALA A 204 7.81 13.26 -33.36
CA ALA A 204 6.53 13.71 -33.88
C ALA A 204 5.92 14.78 -32.96
N SER A 205 5.20 15.74 -33.55
CA SER A 205 4.39 16.73 -32.85
C SER A 205 2.94 16.26 -32.73
N MET A 206 2.13 16.91 -31.86
CA MET A 206 0.68 16.66 -31.83
C MET A 206 -0.04 17.04 -33.13
N GLU A 207 0.62 17.74 -34.06
CA GLU A 207 0.05 18.09 -35.36
C GLU A 207 0.20 16.94 -36.38
N ASP A 208 1.16 16.04 -36.16
CA ASP A 208 1.52 14.93 -37.07
C ASP A 208 0.76 13.61 -36.81
N LEU A 209 -0.36 13.68 -36.08
CA LEU A 209 -1.08 12.50 -35.60
C LEU A 209 -1.55 11.58 -36.74
N HIS A 210 -1.48 10.26 -36.54
CA HIS A 210 -1.97 9.29 -37.53
C HIS A 210 -3.46 9.55 -37.82
N PRO A 211 -3.99 9.42 -39.06
CA PRO A 211 -5.37 9.75 -39.41
C PRO A 211 -6.46 9.09 -38.56
N GLU A 212 -6.18 7.99 -37.85
CA GLU A 212 -7.12 7.38 -36.89
C GLU A 212 -7.01 8.00 -35.49
N ILE A 213 -5.84 8.45 -35.06
CA ILE A 213 -5.67 9.28 -33.86
C ILE A 213 -6.22 10.68 -34.12
N HIS A 214 -5.91 11.26 -35.28
CA HIS A 214 -6.56 12.45 -35.81
C HIS A 214 -8.04 12.21 -36.02
N ALA A 215 -8.56 11.09 -36.51
CA ALA A 215 -10.01 10.87 -36.58
C ALA A 215 -10.64 10.68 -35.20
N LEU A 216 -9.94 10.07 -34.23
CA LEU A 216 -10.36 10.06 -32.83
C LEU A 216 -10.33 11.46 -32.19
N LEU A 217 -9.50 12.37 -32.70
CA LEU A 217 -9.32 13.77 -32.25
C LEU A 217 -9.99 14.85 -33.15
N GLN A 218 -10.45 14.52 -34.36
CA GLN A 218 -11.14 15.39 -35.32
C GLN A 218 -12.61 14.99 -35.42
N SER A 219 -12.96 13.72 -35.17
CA SER A 219 -14.23 13.45 -34.48
C SER A 219 -14.24 14.05 -33.08
N ALA A 220 -13.11 14.67 -32.64
CA ALA A 220 -12.98 15.61 -31.55
C ALA A 220 -13.07 17.13 -31.89
N GLU A 221 -13.12 17.53 -33.16
CA GLU A 221 -13.20 18.96 -33.57
C GLU A 221 -14.40 19.24 -34.51
N LEU A 222 -14.76 18.33 -35.42
CA LEU A 222 -15.83 18.50 -36.44
C LEU A 222 -17.28 18.26 -35.95
N LEU A 223 -17.57 18.43 -34.66
CA LEU A 223 -18.96 18.42 -34.15
C LEU A 223 -19.29 19.75 -33.45
N GLU A 224 -18.75 20.85 -33.98
CA GLU A 224 -19.13 22.20 -33.56
C GLU A 224 -20.41 22.71 -34.25
N GLU A 225 -21.02 21.93 -35.16
CA GLU A 225 -22.33 22.28 -35.70
C GLU A 225 -23.28 21.06 -35.62
N GLU A 226 -24.43 21.28 -34.94
CA GLU A 226 -25.59 20.40 -34.72
C GLU A 226 -25.66 19.54 -33.42
N ALA A 227 -26.14 20.20 -32.34
CA ALA A 227 -27.05 19.70 -31.27
C ALA A 227 -26.54 18.60 -30.26
N PRO A 228 -27.15 18.43 -29.06
CA PRO A 228 -26.50 18.74 -27.78
C PRO A 228 -26.01 17.53 -26.94
N ASP A 229 -25.78 16.33 -27.50
CA ASP A 229 -25.53 15.12 -26.67
C ASP A 229 -24.35 14.21 -27.11
N ILE A 230 -23.42 14.74 -27.91
CA ILE A 230 -22.21 14.05 -28.41
C ILE A 230 -20.85 14.53 -27.79
N PRO A 231 -20.70 15.68 -27.09
CA PRO A 231 -19.41 16.16 -26.55
C PRO A 231 -18.73 15.24 -25.52
N LEU A 232 -19.49 14.42 -24.79
CA LEU A 232 -18.97 13.70 -23.63
C LEU A 232 -17.99 12.57 -23.98
N ARG A 233 -18.29 11.81 -25.04
CA ARG A 233 -17.45 10.68 -25.48
C ARG A 233 -16.05 11.13 -25.91
N ARG A 234 -16.01 12.30 -26.54
CA ARG A 234 -14.83 12.96 -27.07
C ARG A 234 -13.87 13.38 -25.95
N VAL A 235 -14.41 14.09 -24.95
CA VAL A 235 -13.67 14.54 -23.76
C VAL A 235 -13.19 13.35 -22.91
N HIS A 236 -13.99 12.27 -22.86
CA HIS A 236 -13.60 11.01 -22.23
C HIS A 236 -12.39 10.37 -22.93
N SER A 237 -12.41 10.24 -24.26
CA SER A 237 -11.28 9.67 -25.03
C SER A 237 -9.99 10.46 -24.84
N THR A 238 -10.06 11.79 -24.91
CA THR A 238 -8.89 12.66 -24.67
C THR A 238 -8.34 12.49 -23.26
N THR A 239 -9.21 12.35 -22.26
CA THR A 239 -8.80 12.08 -20.87
C THR A 239 -8.00 10.78 -20.77
N GLU A 240 -8.48 9.70 -21.36
CA GLU A 240 -7.78 8.40 -21.33
C GLU A 240 -6.46 8.44 -22.12
N LEU A 241 -6.41 9.14 -23.25
CA LEU A 241 -5.17 9.30 -24.03
C LEU A 241 -4.09 10.05 -23.24
N LEU A 242 -4.45 11.12 -22.51
CA LEU A 242 -3.49 11.84 -21.67
C LEU A 242 -2.94 10.96 -20.53
N ILE A 243 -3.80 10.13 -19.93
CA ILE A 243 -3.38 9.18 -18.89
C ILE A 243 -2.40 8.14 -19.46
N LEU A 244 -2.70 7.57 -20.63
CA LEU A 244 -1.82 6.62 -21.30
C LEU A 244 -0.49 7.26 -21.72
N ALA A 245 -0.53 8.46 -22.30
CA ALA A 245 0.67 9.20 -22.67
C ALA A 245 1.55 9.47 -21.45
N HIS A 246 0.97 9.91 -20.33
CA HIS A 246 1.71 10.08 -19.07
C HIS A 246 2.37 8.79 -18.60
N HIS A 247 1.67 7.66 -18.67
CA HIS A 247 2.22 6.36 -18.32
C HIS A 247 3.43 6.01 -19.19
N CYS A 248 3.32 6.19 -20.50
CA CYS A 248 4.42 5.98 -21.44
C CYS A 248 5.63 6.87 -21.13
N PHE A 249 5.43 8.19 -20.94
CA PHE A 249 6.54 9.10 -20.62
C PHE A 249 7.17 8.81 -19.25
N THR A 250 6.38 8.33 -18.29
CA THR A 250 6.90 7.92 -16.97
C THR A 250 7.76 6.67 -17.07
N LEU A 251 7.35 5.68 -17.88
CA LEU A 251 8.14 4.46 -18.13
C LEU A 251 9.46 4.74 -18.85
N THR A 252 9.47 5.72 -19.77
CA THR A 252 10.67 6.11 -20.51
C THR A 252 11.50 7.20 -19.81
N CYS A 253 11.09 7.63 -18.60
CA CYS A 253 11.72 8.71 -17.84
C CYS A 253 11.83 10.04 -18.61
N HIS A 254 10.89 10.33 -19.53
CA HIS A 254 10.94 11.49 -20.40
C HIS A 254 10.24 12.71 -19.77
N MET A 255 11.03 13.55 -19.08
CA MET A 255 10.53 14.67 -18.28
C MET A 255 9.76 15.74 -19.08
N GLU A 256 10.24 16.12 -20.26
CA GLU A 256 9.60 17.14 -21.11
C GLU A 256 8.19 16.68 -21.56
N GLY A 257 8.05 15.40 -21.88
CA GLY A 257 6.76 14.81 -22.25
C GLY A 257 5.77 14.79 -21.10
N ILE A 258 6.24 14.48 -19.89
CA ILE A 258 5.42 14.58 -18.66
C ILE A 258 4.93 16.01 -18.47
N ILE A 259 5.79 17.02 -18.63
CA ILE A 259 5.43 18.44 -18.49
C ILE A 259 4.33 18.81 -19.51
N ARG A 260 4.49 18.40 -20.78
CA ARG A 260 3.49 18.66 -21.82
C ARG A 260 2.15 17.99 -21.53
N VAL A 261 2.15 16.75 -21.03
CA VAL A 261 0.91 16.08 -20.63
C VAL A 261 0.23 16.80 -19.47
N LEU A 262 0.99 17.27 -18.48
CA LEU A 262 0.44 18.04 -17.36
C LEU A 262 -0.17 19.37 -17.82
N GLN A 263 0.48 20.08 -18.75
CA GLN A 263 -0.06 21.30 -19.37
C GLN A 263 -1.34 21.02 -20.15
N ALA A 264 -1.35 19.97 -20.97
CA ALA A 264 -2.53 19.56 -21.74
C ALA A 264 -3.69 19.14 -20.82
N ALA A 265 -3.39 18.42 -19.73
CA ALA A 265 -4.37 18.05 -18.71
C ALA A 265 -4.97 19.27 -18.01
N GLN A 266 -4.17 20.31 -17.75
CA GLN A 266 -4.65 21.57 -17.20
C GLN A 266 -5.58 22.29 -18.18
N MET A 267 -5.15 22.45 -19.45
CA MET A 267 -5.96 23.08 -20.49
C MET A 267 -7.28 22.33 -20.74
N LEU A 268 -7.25 21.00 -20.78
CA LEU A 268 -8.45 20.15 -20.88
C LEU A 268 -9.40 20.37 -19.70
N THR A 269 -8.84 20.51 -18.50
CA THR A 269 -9.63 20.75 -17.29
C THR A 269 -10.32 22.11 -17.33
N ASP A 270 -9.57 23.16 -17.65
CA ASP A 270 -10.05 24.54 -17.59
C ASP A 270 -11.02 24.87 -18.74
N ASN A 271 -10.76 24.38 -19.95
CA ASN A 271 -11.54 24.74 -21.14
C ASN A 271 -12.74 23.82 -21.40
N HIS A 272 -12.71 22.56 -20.95
CA HIS A 272 -13.74 21.58 -21.29
C HIS A 272 -14.36 20.91 -20.06
N LEU A 273 -13.56 20.29 -19.18
CA LEU A 273 -14.11 19.49 -18.08
C LEU A 273 -14.83 20.35 -17.02
N ALA A 274 -14.25 21.48 -16.62
CA ALA A 274 -14.84 22.34 -15.62
C ALA A 274 -16.10 23.09 -16.12
N PRO A 275 -16.13 23.65 -17.34
CA PRO A 275 -17.35 24.26 -17.89
C PRO A 275 -18.49 23.26 -18.14
N SER A 276 -18.17 22.02 -18.52
CA SER A 276 -19.16 20.95 -18.73
C SER A 276 -19.60 20.24 -17.45
N GLU A 277 -19.09 20.65 -16.28
CA GLU A 277 -19.37 20.03 -14.96
C GLU A 277 -19.06 18.52 -14.88
N GLU A 278 -18.13 18.05 -15.71
CA GLU A 278 -17.73 16.65 -15.81
C GLU A 278 -16.67 16.26 -14.75
N TYR A 279 -17.00 16.50 -13.48
CA TYR A 279 -16.08 16.27 -12.37
C TYR A 279 -15.69 14.79 -12.19
N GLY A 280 -16.49 13.85 -12.72
CA GLY A 280 -16.11 12.43 -12.77
C GLY A 280 -14.87 12.19 -13.63
N LEU A 281 -14.80 12.83 -14.79
CA LEU A 281 -13.65 12.78 -15.70
C LEU A 281 -12.45 13.56 -15.14
N VAL A 282 -12.68 14.68 -14.46
CA VAL A 282 -11.61 15.40 -13.72
C VAL A 282 -10.96 14.49 -12.68
N VAL A 283 -11.76 13.75 -11.89
CA VAL A 283 -11.25 12.79 -10.91
C VAL A 283 -10.52 11.64 -11.60
N ARG A 284 -11.02 11.13 -12.73
CA ARG A 284 -10.34 10.08 -13.52
C ARG A 284 -8.99 10.55 -14.07
N LEU A 285 -8.91 11.78 -14.58
CA LEU A 285 -7.67 12.40 -15.08
C LEU A 285 -6.63 12.53 -13.96
N LEU A 286 -7.03 13.11 -12.83
CA LEU A 286 -6.19 13.28 -11.64
C LEU A 286 -5.66 11.95 -11.11
N THR A 287 -6.55 10.96 -10.94
CA THR A 287 -6.18 9.65 -10.40
C THR A 287 -5.42 8.79 -11.40
N GLY A 288 -5.64 8.97 -12.71
CA GLY A 288 -4.90 8.28 -13.75
C GLY A 288 -3.48 8.79 -13.91
N ILE A 289 -3.26 10.10 -13.84
CA ILE A 289 -1.92 10.70 -13.90
C ILE A 289 -1.15 10.50 -12.59
N GLY A 290 -1.83 10.62 -11.43
CA GLY A 290 -1.23 10.33 -10.12
C GLY A 290 -0.16 11.32 -9.64
N ARG A 291 0.07 12.42 -10.37
CA ARG A 291 1.00 13.52 -10.01
C ARG A 291 0.27 14.61 -9.23
N TYR A 292 -0.19 14.25 -8.03
CA TYR A 292 -1.09 15.10 -7.23
C TYR A 292 -0.48 16.44 -6.81
N ASN A 293 0.85 16.53 -6.66
CA ASN A 293 1.53 17.76 -6.28
C ASN A 293 1.56 18.78 -7.42
N GLU A 294 1.68 18.32 -8.66
CA GLU A 294 1.66 19.16 -9.86
C GLU A 294 0.23 19.52 -10.30
N MET A 295 -0.76 18.71 -9.91
CA MET A 295 -2.17 18.87 -10.29
C MET A 295 -3.06 19.46 -9.17
N THR A 296 -2.51 20.26 -8.26
CA THR A 296 -3.27 20.85 -7.13
C THR A 296 -4.42 21.75 -7.58
N TYR A 297 -4.36 22.31 -8.80
CA TYR A 297 -5.44 23.11 -9.39
C TYR A 297 -6.76 22.32 -9.47
N ILE A 298 -6.69 20.99 -9.64
CA ILE A 298 -7.87 20.11 -9.62
C ILE A 298 -8.47 20.03 -8.21
N PHE A 299 -7.64 19.97 -7.16
CA PHE A 299 -8.13 20.01 -5.79
C PHE A 299 -8.83 21.33 -5.48
N ASP A 300 -8.28 22.45 -5.95
CA ASP A 300 -8.91 23.77 -5.82
C ASP A 300 -10.26 23.84 -6.56
N LEU A 301 -10.32 23.32 -7.78
CA LEU A 301 -11.54 23.26 -8.59
C LEU A 301 -12.64 22.45 -7.89
N LEU A 302 -12.34 21.19 -7.53
CA LEU A 302 -13.30 20.30 -6.89
C LEU A 302 -13.75 20.84 -5.52
N HIS A 303 -12.86 21.50 -4.79
CA HIS A 303 -13.21 22.16 -3.54
C HIS A 303 -14.17 23.33 -3.78
N LYS A 304 -13.89 24.24 -4.73
CA LYS A 304 -14.75 25.38 -5.06
C LYS A 304 -16.15 24.95 -5.52
N LYS A 305 -16.25 23.79 -6.17
CA LYS A 305 -17.49 23.24 -6.72
C LYS A 305 -18.20 22.27 -5.79
N HIS A 306 -17.72 22.06 -4.55
CA HIS A 306 -18.28 21.11 -3.57
C HIS A 306 -18.24 19.63 -4.00
N TYR A 307 -17.36 19.25 -4.93
CA TYR A 307 -17.15 17.86 -5.39
C TYR A 307 -15.93 17.17 -4.75
N PHE A 308 -15.27 17.83 -3.79
CA PHE A 308 -14.05 17.33 -3.16
C PHE A 308 -14.21 15.93 -2.53
N GLU A 309 -15.41 15.60 -2.04
CA GLU A 309 -15.69 14.32 -1.38
C GLU A 309 -15.55 13.10 -2.30
N VAL A 310 -15.68 13.30 -3.62
CA VAL A 310 -15.53 12.21 -4.59
C VAL A 310 -14.12 11.61 -4.55
N LEU A 311 -13.10 12.42 -4.22
CA LEU A 311 -11.71 11.98 -4.07
C LEU A 311 -11.48 11.07 -2.87
N MET A 312 -12.42 11.04 -1.91
CA MET A 312 -12.29 10.29 -0.67
C MET A 312 -12.86 8.87 -0.77
N ARG A 313 -13.22 8.41 -1.97
CA ARG A 313 -13.72 7.04 -2.20
C ARG A 313 -12.56 6.05 -2.12
N LYS A 314 -12.65 5.03 -1.24
CA LYS A 314 -11.61 4.00 -1.00
C LYS A 314 -11.07 3.31 -2.25
N LYS A 315 -11.82 3.23 -3.34
CA LYS A 315 -11.38 2.60 -4.61
C LYS A 315 -10.36 3.42 -5.39
N LEU A 316 -10.19 4.71 -5.07
CA LEU A 316 -9.36 5.64 -5.84
C LEU A 316 -7.90 5.68 -5.36
N ASP A 317 -7.55 5.02 -4.25
CA ASP A 317 -6.19 5.06 -3.68
C ASP A 317 -5.64 3.67 -3.33
N PRO A 318 -5.36 2.81 -4.31
CA PRO A 318 -4.78 1.50 -4.06
C PRO A 318 -3.34 1.57 -3.49
N SER A 319 -2.61 2.66 -3.72
CA SER A 319 -1.21 2.82 -3.32
C SER A 319 -0.99 3.69 -2.08
N GLY A 320 -2.04 4.38 -1.58
CA GLY A 320 -1.94 5.30 -0.44
C GLY A 320 -1.41 6.70 -0.77
N THR A 321 -1.12 6.97 -2.05
CA THR A 321 -0.49 8.23 -2.51
C THR A 321 -1.49 9.38 -2.55
N LEU A 322 -2.74 9.12 -2.95
CA LEU A 322 -3.80 10.14 -2.98
C LEU A 322 -4.12 10.63 -1.57
N LYS A 323 -4.22 9.71 -0.58
CA LYS A 323 -4.40 10.03 0.83
C LYS A 323 -3.35 11.02 1.33
N THR A 324 -2.07 10.77 1.04
CA THR A 324 -0.99 11.65 1.47
C THR A 324 -1.08 13.04 0.84
N ALA A 325 -1.37 13.10 -0.46
CA ALA A 325 -1.51 14.36 -1.18
C ALA A 325 -2.70 15.20 -0.70
N LEU A 326 -3.85 14.55 -0.41
CA LEU A 326 -5.04 15.23 0.11
C LEU A 326 -4.79 15.83 1.49
N LEU A 327 -4.14 15.09 2.40
CA LEU A 327 -3.78 15.60 3.73
C LEU A 327 -2.83 16.78 3.65
N ASP A 328 -1.83 16.68 2.78
CA ASP A 328 -0.83 17.71 2.59
C ASP A 328 -1.45 18.97 1.95
N TYR A 329 -2.35 18.81 0.98
CA TYR A 329 -3.13 19.91 0.41
C TYR A 329 -4.00 20.62 1.46
N ILE A 330 -4.77 19.90 2.29
CA ILE A 330 -5.56 20.54 3.34
C ILE A 330 -4.65 21.27 4.35
N LYS A 331 -3.55 20.65 4.78
CA LYS A 331 -2.61 21.29 5.72
C LYS A 331 -1.98 22.56 5.16
N ARG A 332 -1.56 22.54 3.88
CA ARG A 332 -0.88 23.67 3.24
C ARG A 332 -1.84 24.79 2.83
N CYS A 333 -2.95 24.44 2.20
CA CYS A 333 -3.83 25.40 1.53
C CYS A 333 -5.07 25.76 2.36
N ARG A 334 -5.49 24.90 3.31
CA ARG A 334 -6.75 25.05 4.08
C ARG A 334 -6.60 24.60 5.56
N PRO A 335 -5.67 25.17 6.34
CA PRO A 335 -5.42 24.72 7.73
C PRO A 335 -6.61 24.92 8.69
N GLY A 336 -7.59 25.76 8.34
CA GLY A 336 -8.79 26.00 9.14
C GLY A 336 -9.98 25.08 8.84
N ASP A 337 -9.91 24.22 7.82
CA ASP A 337 -11.02 23.34 7.43
C ASP A 337 -10.93 21.99 8.17
N SER A 338 -11.26 22.03 9.47
CA SER A 338 -11.24 20.84 10.34
C SER A 338 -12.26 19.79 9.90
N GLU A 339 -13.36 20.19 9.27
CA GLU A 339 -14.40 19.28 8.79
C GLU A 339 -13.86 18.40 7.67
N LYS A 340 -13.29 18.97 6.60
CA LYS A 340 -12.71 18.18 5.52
C LYS A 340 -11.49 17.37 5.98
N HIS A 341 -10.70 17.90 6.91
CA HIS A 341 -9.60 17.13 7.51
C HIS A 341 -10.12 15.86 8.21
N ASN A 342 -11.19 15.99 9.00
CA ASN A 342 -11.83 14.86 9.66
C ASN A 342 -12.48 13.90 8.65
N MET A 343 -13.10 14.41 7.58
CA MET A 343 -13.67 13.56 6.53
C MET A 343 -12.61 12.72 5.82
N ILE A 344 -11.47 13.30 5.45
CA ILE A 344 -10.34 12.54 4.88
C ILE A 344 -9.91 11.46 5.85
N ALA A 345 -9.74 11.80 7.13
CA ALA A 345 -9.32 10.86 8.14
C ALA A 345 -10.30 9.68 8.27
N LEU A 346 -11.62 9.94 8.27
CA LEU A 346 -12.66 8.92 8.30
C LEU A 346 -12.68 8.06 7.03
N CYS A 347 -12.64 8.68 5.85
CA CYS A 347 -12.71 8.00 4.57
C CYS A 347 -11.54 7.04 4.34
N PHE A 348 -10.32 7.46 4.70
CA PHE A 348 -9.13 6.62 4.63
C PHE A 348 -8.89 5.78 5.88
N SER A 349 -9.86 5.73 6.81
CA SER A 349 -9.79 4.96 8.06
C SER A 349 -8.51 5.23 8.86
N MET A 350 -8.11 6.50 8.89
CA MET A 350 -6.96 7.06 9.61
C MET A 350 -7.25 7.09 11.11
N CYS A 351 -7.26 5.92 11.71
CA CYS A 351 -7.72 5.73 13.07
C CYS A 351 -6.85 6.51 14.09
N ARG A 352 -5.55 6.69 13.81
CA ARG A 352 -4.68 7.54 14.63
C ARG A 352 -5.03 9.02 14.55
N GLU A 353 -5.19 9.57 13.36
CA GLU A 353 -5.51 11.00 13.17
C GLU A 353 -6.90 11.35 13.72
N ILE A 354 -7.87 10.44 13.57
CA ILE A 354 -9.17 10.55 14.24
C ILE A 354 -8.97 10.60 15.76
N GLY A 355 -8.15 9.71 16.31
CA GLY A 355 -7.81 9.69 17.74
C GLY A 355 -7.17 11.00 18.21
N GLU A 356 -6.19 11.51 17.48
CA GLU A 356 -5.48 12.76 17.78
C GLU A 356 -6.44 13.96 17.82
N ASN A 357 -7.40 14.02 16.89
CA ASN A 357 -8.39 15.10 16.84
C ASN A 357 -9.37 15.05 18.02
N HIS A 358 -9.91 13.88 18.34
CA HIS A 358 -10.76 13.71 19.52
C HIS A 358 -10.00 14.04 20.81
N GLU A 359 -8.73 13.63 20.91
CA GLU A 359 -7.88 13.91 22.06
C GLU A 359 -7.58 15.40 22.22
N ALA A 360 -7.29 16.10 21.12
CA ALA A 360 -7.12 17.55 21.10
C ALA A 360 -8.42 18.27 21.51
N ALA A 361 -9.57 17.84 20.99
CA ALA A 361 -10.87 18.42 21.35
C ALA A 361 -11.19 18.24 22.85
N ALA A 362 -10.93 17.06 23.41
CA ALA A 362 -11.11 16.81 24.85
C ALA A 362 -10.19 17.70 25.71
N ARG A 363 -8.93 17.86 25.30
CA ARG A 363 -7.99 18.76 25.98
C ARG A 363 -8.46 20.22 25.96
N ILE A 364 -9.09 20.67 24.89
CA ILE A 364 -9.70 22.01 24.84
C ILE A 364 -10.84 22.12 25.86
N GLN A 365 -11.70 21.10 26.00
CA GLN A 365 -12.76 21.10 27.03
C GLN A 365 -12.17 21.17 28.44
N LEU A 366 -11.12 20.40 28.72
CA LEU A 366 -10.44 20.43 30.02
C LEU A 366 -9.77 21.78 30.30
N LYS A 367 -9.14 22.40 29.30
CA LYS A 367 -8.57 23.75 29.42
C LYS A 367 -9.63 24.82 29.65
N LEU A 368 -10.82 24.65 29.07
CA LEU A 368 -11.93 25.58 29.32
C LEU A 368 -12.33 25.54 30.80
N ILE A 369 -12.34 24.35 31.42
CA ILE A 369 -12.56 24.21 32.87
C ILE A 369 -11.42 24.85 33.67
N GLU A 370 -10.17 24.66 33.24
CA GLU A 370 -8.98 25.28 33.88
C GLU A 370 -8.98 26.81 33.82
N SER A 371 -9.65 27.40 32.82
CA SER A 371 -9.65 28.86 32.61
C SER A 371 -10.34 29.67 33.71
N GLN A 372 -11.14 29.02 34.55
CA GLN A 372 -11.85 29.64 35.67
C GLN A 372 -11.43 29.00 37.00
N PRO A 373 -11.49 29.72 38.13
CA PRO A 373 -11.28 29.13 39.44
C PRO A 373 -12.21 27.95 39.68
N TRP A 374 -11.72 26.92 40.36
CA TRP A 374 -12.51 25.71 40.61
C TRP A 374 -13.77 26.03 41.44
N GLU A 375 -13.65 26.95 42.39
CA GLU A 375 -14.77 27.43 43.22
C GLU A 375 -15.88 28.09 42.40
N ASP A 376 -15.53 28.77 41.31
CA ASP A 376 -16.51 29.37 40.39
C ASP A 376 -17.15 28.31 39.49
N SER A 377 -16.36 27.35 39.02
CA SER A 377 -16.85 26.21 38.23
C SER A 377 -17.87 25.36 39.00
N LEU A 378 -17.73 25.26 40.33
CA LEU A 378 -18.67 24.56 41.20
C LEU A 378 -20.02 25.28 41.35
N LYS A 379 -20.07 26.61 41.17
CA LYS A 379 -21.33 27.38 41.25
C LYS A 379 -22.26 27.02 40.10
N ASP A 380 -21.71 26.74 38.92
CA ASP A 380 -22.45 26.17 37.78
C ASP A 380 -22.13 24.68 37.59
N GLY A 381 -22.50 23.89 38.60
CA GLY A 381 -22.26 22.44 38.60
C GLY A 381 -22.92 21.70 37.41
N HIS A 382 -23.99 22.26 36.82
CA HIS A 382 -24.61 21.68 35.64
C HIS A 382 -23.74 21.89 34.39
N GLN A 383 -23.27 23.11 34.14
CA GLN A 383 -22.36 23.40 33.03
C GLN A 383 -21.05 22.62 33.16
N LEU A 384 -20.46 22.57 34.37
CA LEU A 384 -19.26 21.79 34.65
C LEU A 384 -19.45 20.30 34.29
N LYS A 385 -20.56 19.69 34.73
CA LYS A 385 -20.88 18.30 34.38
C LYS A 385 -21.02 18.10 32.88
N GLN A 386 -21.64 19.04 32.16
CA GLN A 386 -21.75 18.96 30.70
C GLN A 386 -20.38 19.02 30.01
N LEU A 387 -19.48 19.91 30.45
CA LEU A 387 -18.12 20.00 29.91
C LEU A 387 -17.33 18.71 30.18
N LEU A 388 -17.45 18.15 31.38
CA LEU A 388 -16.80 16.89 31.73
C LEU A 388 -17.34 15.70 30.94
N LEU A 389 -18.67 15.61 30.75
CA LEU A 389 -19.28 14.57 29.92
C LEU A 389 -18.83 14.68 28.46
N LYS A 390 -18.73 15.89 27.91
CA LYS A 390 -18.17 16.11 26.56
C LYS A 390 -16.71 15.65 26.48
N ALA A 391 -15.87 16.05 27.45
CA ALA A 391 -14.48 15.61 27.50
C ALA A 391 -14.35 14.08 27.63
N LEU A 392 -15.23 13.45 28.43
CA LEU A 392 -15.28 12.00 28.61
C LEU A 392 -15.61 11.27 27.30
N THR A 393 -16.67 11.68 26.60
CA THR A 393 -17.04 11.07 25.31
C THR A 393 -15.91 11.19 24.30
N LEU A 394 -15.32 12.38 24.16
CA LEU A 394 -14.18 12.60 23.26
C LEU A 394 -12.96 11.72 23.63
N MET A 395 -12.68 11.50 24.91
CA MET A 395 -11.60 10.59 25.34
C MET A 395 -11.90 9.12 25.04
N LEU A 396 -13.16 8.69 25.15
CA LEU A 396 -13.58 7.34 24.77
C LEU A 396 -13.43 7.13 23.26
N ASP A 397 -13.91 8.08 22.44
CA ASP A 397 -13.79 8.03 20.99
C ASP A 397 -12.32 8.02 20.53
N ALA A 398 -11.47 8.80 21.21
CA ALA A 398 -10.03 8.81 20.99
C ALA A 398 -9.40 7.45 21.31
N ALA A 399 -9.73 6.87 22.47
CA ALA A 399 -9.21 5.56 22.89
C ALA A 399 -9.60 4.44 21.92
N GLU A 400 -10.86 4.41 21.47
CA GLU A 400 -11.35 3.44 20.49
C GLU A 400 -10.63 3.59 19.14
N SER A 401 -10.44 4.83 18.70
CA SER A 401 -9.74 5.13 17.45
C SER A 401 -8.27 4.71 17.51
N TYR A 402 -7.55 5.02 18.58
CA TYR A 402 -6.17 4.54 18.77
C TYR A 402 -6.07 3.02 18.88
N ALA A 403 -7.05 2.35 19.50
CA ALA A 403 -7.09 0.90 19.59
C ALA A 403 -7.24 0.25 18.20
N LYS A 404 -8.06 0.82 17.32
CA LYS A 404 -8.21 0.35 15.93
C LYS A 404 -6.92 0.43 15.13
N ASP A 405 -6.05 1.41 15.42
CA ASP A 405 -4.73 1.57 14.78
C ASP A 405 -3.58 0.87 15.51
N SER A 406 -3.87 0.02 16.52
CA SER A 406 -2.85 -0.62 17.37
C SER A 406 -1.91 0.36 18.10
N CYS A 407 -2.33 1.62 18.28
CA CYS A 407 -1.62 2.64 19.06
C CYS A 407 -1.86 2.44 20.57
N VAL A 408 -1.33 1.33 21.11
CA VAL A 408 -1.66 0.85 22.48
C VAL A 408 -1.32 1.88 23.57
N ARG A 409 -0.20 2.60 23.45
CA ARG A 409 0.23 3.57 24.48
C ARG A 409 -0.74 4.74 24.59
N GLN A 410 -1.13 5.33 23.45
CA GLN A 410 -2.08 6.43 23.39
C GLN A 410 -3.48 5.98 23.83
N ALA A 411 -3.92 4.80 23.38
CA ALA A 411 -5.19 4.23 23.83
C ALA A 411 -5.23 4.04 25.35
N GLN A 412 -4.15 3.51 25.95
CA GLN A 412 -4.02 3.39 27.41
C GLN A 412 -4.02 4.74 28.11
N HIS A 413 -3.32 5.74 27.57
CA HIS A 413 -3.32 7.09 28.13
C HIS A 413 -4.73 7.70 28.15
N CYS A 414 -5.46 7.64 27.04
CA CYS A 414 -6.85 8.08 26.97
C CYS A 414 -7.74 7.31 27.96
N GLN A 415 -7.58 6.00 28.10
CA GLN A 415 -8.33 5.20 29.09
C GLN A 415 -8.06 5.62 30.53
N ARG A 416 -6.81 5.94 30.90
CA ARG A 416 -6.47 6.43 32.25
C ARG A 416 -7.15 7.79 32.52
N LEU A 417 -7.13 8.69 31.55
CA LEU A 417 -7.84 9.98 31.65
C LEU A 417 -9.37 9.79 31.72
N THR A 418 -9.94 8.87 30.96
CA THR A 418 -11.37 8.51 31.05
C THR A 418 -11.74 8.07 32.46
N LYS A 419 -10.92 7.22 33.11
CA LYS A 419 -11.14 6.82 34.51
C LYS A 419 -11.10 8.03 35.45
N LEU A 420 -10.15 8.94 35.27
CA LEU A 420 -10.02 10.16 36.09
C LEU A 420 -11.23 11.08 35.94
N ILE A 421 -11.66 11.36 34.71
CA ILE A 421 -12.82 12.22 34.43
C ILE A 421 -14.10 11.57 34.99
N THR A 422 -14.24 10.25 34.85
CA THR A 422 -15.36 9.50 35.42
C THR A 422 -15.39 9.63 36.95
N LEU A 423 -14.23 9.52 37.61
CA LEU A 423 -14.11 9.70 39.05
C LEU A 423 -14.47 11.14 39.47
N GLN A 424 -14.02 12.15 38.72
CA GLN A 424 -14.38 13.54 38.95
C GLN A 424 -15.90 13.77 38.86
N ILE A 425 -16.55 13.20 37.84
CA ILE A 425 -18.02 13.29 37.68
C ILE A 425 -18.72 12.59 38.84
N HIS A 426 -18.21 11.43 39.29
CA HIS A 426 -18.75 10.74 40.46
C HIS A 426 -18.69 11.61 41.71
N PHE A 427 -17.57 12.30 41.97
CA PHE A 427 -17.41 13.21 43.10
C PHE A 427 -18.44 14.36 43.05
N LEU A 428 -18.62 14.96 41.88
CA LEU A 428 -19.64 16.00 41.69
C LEU A 428 -21.09 15.48 41.83
N ASN A 429 -21.32 14.19 41.63
CA ASN A 429 -22.63 13.57 41.84
C ASN A 429 -22.90 13.22 43.30
N THR A 430 -21.86 12.92 44.07
CA THR A 430 -21.95 12.63 45.51
C THR A 430 -21.82 13.88 46.40
N GLY A 431 -21.65 15.07 45.80
CA GLY A 431 -21.52 16.34 46.51
C GLY A 431 -20.11 16.62 47.05
N GLN A 432 -19.11 15.87 46.59
CA GLN A 432 -17.71 16.11 46.91
C GLN A 432 -17.13 17.17 45.95
N ASN A 433 -16.57 18.23 46.52
CA ASN A 433 -16.05 19.38 45.78
C ASN A 433 -14.54 19.28 45.48
N THR A 434 -13.90 18.14 45.72
CA THR A 434 -12.47 17.96 45.48
C THR A 434 -12.17 17.93 43.98
N MET A 435 -11.19 18.72 43.56
CA MET A 435 -10.69 18.73 42.18
C MET A 435 -9.63 17.66 41.98
N LEU A 436 -9.84 16.77 41.02
CA LEU A 436 -8.94 15.67 40.64
C LEU A 436 -8.32 15.90 39.24
N ILE A 437 -8.96 16.72 38.41
CA ILE A 437 -8.51 17.07 37.06
C ILE A 437 -7.64 18.35 37.06
N ASN A 438 -6.85 18.53 36.01
CA ASN A 438 -5.98 19.70 35.82
C ASN A 438 -5.09 20.03 37.03
N LEU A 439 -4.65 19.02 37.78
CA LEU A 439 -3.77 19.19 38.92
C LEU A 439 -2.31 19.36 38.47
N GLY A 440 -1.65 20.37 39.03
CA GLY A 440 -0.19 20.49 38.92
C GLY A 440 0.52 19.42 39.74
N ARG A 441 1.70 18.97 39.29
CA ARG A 441 2.49 17.91 39.96
C ARG A 441 2.71 18.13 41.46
N HIS A 442 2.86 19.38 41.89
CA HIS A 442 3.08 19.74 43.30
C HIS A 442 1.87 19.46 44.21
N LYS A 443 0.63 19.42 43.67
CA LYS A 443 -0.59 19.16 44.44
C LYS A 443 -1.00 17.68 44.44
N LEU A 444 -0.35 16.85 43.60
CA LEU A 444 -0.77 15.46 43.41
C LEU A 444 -0.61 14.62 44.68
N MET A 445 0.51 14.77 45.40
CA MET A 445 0.73 14.01 46.63
C MET A 445 -0.31 14.33 47.70
N ASP A 446 -0.57 15.61 47.94
CA ASP A 446 -1.57 16.06 48.92
C ASP A 446 -2.98 15.61 48.54
N CYS A 447 -3.32 15.70 47.24
CA CYS A 447 -4.59 15.21 46.73
C CYS A 447 -4.73 13.69 46.95
N ILE A 448 -3.70 12.90 46.61
CA ILE A 448 -3.71 11.45 46.77
C ILE A 448 -3.83 11.07 48.26
N LEU A 449 -3.11 11.76 49.14
CA LEU A 449 -3.19 11.56 50.59
C LEU A 449 -4.59 11.87 51.15
N ALA A 450 -5.31 12.83 50.58
CA ALA A 450 -6.65 13.20 51.02
C ALA A 450 -7.74 12.18 50.60
N LEU A 451 -7.45 11.31 49.63
CA LEU A 451 -8.45 10.37 49.10
C LEU A 451 -8.72 9.22 50.09
N PRO A 452 -9.99 8.90 50.37
CA PRO A 452 -10.37 7.89 51.36
C PRO A 452 -10.22 6.44 50.87
N ARG A 453 -10.17 6.20 49.56
CA ARG A 453 -10.16 4.84 48.99
C ARG A 453 -8.97 4.65 48.07
N PHE A 454 -8.35 3.48 48.11
CA PHE A 454 -7.13 3.22 47.35
C PHE A 454 -7.38 3.26 45.84
N TYR A 455 -8.51 2.73 45.36
CA TYR A 455 -8.85 2.80 43.93
C TYR A 455 -8.88 4.24 43.41
N GLN A 456 -9.31 5.22 44.23
CA GLN A 456 -9.35 6.63 43.85
C GLN A 456 -7.92 7.18 43.71
N ALA A 457 -7.06 6.89 44.69
CA ALA A 457 -5.65 7.24 44.68
C ALA A 457 -4.91 6.64 43.47
N SER A 458 -5.16 5.36 43.16
CA SER A 458 -4.57 4.67 42.01
C SER A 458 -4.98 5.31 40.69
N ILE A 459 -6.28 5.65 40.51
CA ILE A 459 -6.78 6.32 39.30
C ILE A 459 -6.06 7.65 39.08
N VAL A 460 -5.89 8.46 40.13
CA VAL A 460 -5.19 9.75 40.04
C VAL A 460 -3.71 9.53 39.71
N ALA A 461 -3.02 8.64 40.41
CA ALA A 461 -1.61 8.35 40.15
C ALA A 461 -1.37 7.88 38.69
N GLU A 462 -2.19 6.96 38.20
CA GLU A 462 -2.11 6.44 36.83
C GLU A 462 -2.40 7.51 35.78
N ALA A 463 -3.43 8.34 35.96
CA ALA A 463 -3.83 9.33 34.97
C ALA A 463 -2.80 10.45 34.75
N TYR A 464 -2.03 10.79 35.78
CA TYR A 464 -0.96 11.79 35.71
C TYR A 464 0.43 11.18 35.46
N ASP A 465 0.53 9.86 35.27
CA ASP A 465 1.80 9.13 35.23
C ASP A 465 2.72 9.51 36.40
N PHE A 466 2.13 9.64 37.60
CA PHE A 466 2.81 10.03 38.83
C PHE A 466 3.08 8.80 39.69
N VAL A 467 4.26 8.72 40.30
CA VAL A 467 4.65 7.65 41.22
C VAL A 467 4.62 8.21 42.64
N PRO A 468 3.57 7.91 43.44
CA PRO A 468 3.46 8.42 44.81
C PRO A 468 4.42 7.69 45.76
N ASP A 469 4.77 8.35 46.87
CA ASP A 469 5.35 7.67 48.04
C ASP A 469 4.25 6.84 48.72
N TRP A 470 4.07 5.61 48.25
CA TRP A 470 3.07 4.68 48.79
C TRP A 470 3.33 4.34 50.27
N ALA A 471 4.59 4.39 50.73
CA ALA A 471 4.90 4.16 52.14
C ALA A 471 4.37 5.30 53.02
N GLU A 472 4.46 6.57 52.57
CA GLU A 472 3.83 7.70 53.25
C GLU A 472 2.31 7.56 53.27
N ILE A 473 1.69 7.23 52.13
CA ILE A 473 0.23 7.09 52.04
C ILE A 473 -0.28 6.00 52.98
N LEU A 474 0.37 4.84 52.99
CA LEU A 474 0.00 3.73 53.88
C LEU A 474 0.29 4.05 55.35
N TYR A 475 1.35 4.80 55.66
CA TYR A 475 1.59 5.28 57.02
C TYR A 475 0.43 6.17 57.50
N GLN A 476 0.00 7.14 56.69
CA GLN A 476 -1.10 8.03 57.06
C GLN A 476 -2.45 7.30 57.15
N GLN A 477 -2.80 6.46 56.15
CA GLN A 477 -4.12 5.84 56.09
C GLN A 477 -4.25 4.58 56.96
N VAL A 478 -3.22 3.73 57.00
CA VAL A 478 -3.28 2.44 57.70
C VAL A 478 -2.73 2.57 59.12
N ILE A 479 -1.57 3.18 59.31
CA ILE A 479 -0.92 3.23 60.62
C ILE A 479 -1.57 4.28 61.52
N LEU A 480 -1.77 5.51 61.04
CA LEU A 480 -2.34 6.59 61.85
C LEU A 480 -3.87 6.50 61.97
N LYS A 481 -4.59 6.24 60.86
CA LYS A 481 -6.06 6.18 60.87
C LYS A 481 -6.66 4.78 61.08
N GLY A 482 -5.86 3.72 60.93
CA GLY A 482 -6.34 2.34 61.12
C GLY A 482 -7.17 1.77 59.98
N ASP A 483 -7.12 2.34 58.77
CA ASP A 483 -7.91 1.85 57.63
C ASP A 483 -7.25 0.64 56.94
N PHE A 484 -7.50 -0.55 57.48
CA PHE A 484 -7.02 -1.80 56.87
C PHE A 484 -7.78 -2.20 55.61
N ASN A 485 -8.97 -1.66 55.34
CA ASN A 485 -9.65 -1.92 54.07
C ASN A 485 -8.88 -1.28 52.92
N TYR A 486 -8.28 -0.10 53.15
CA TYR A 486 -7.37 0.53 52.21
C TYR A 486 -6.15 -0.36 51.90
N LEU A 487 -5.58 -1.01 52.93
CA LEU A 487 -4.45 -1.94 52.76
C LEU A 487 -4.84 -3.17 51.93
N GLU A 488 -6.02 -3.74 52.16
CA GLU A 488 -6.50 -4.90 51.39
C GLU A 488 -6.65 -4.56 49.90
N GLU A 489 -7.23 -3.41 49.58
CA GLU A 489 -7.31 -2.92 48.20
C GLU A 489 -5.92 -2.72 47.58
N PHE A 490 -4.97 -2.16 48.34
CA PHE A 490 -3.59 -1.99 47.91
C PHE A 490 -2.89 -3.33 47.64
N LYS A 491 -3.11 -4.33 48.50
CA LYS A 491 -2.54 -5.68 48.37
C LYS A 491 -3.05 -6.39 47.11
N GLN A 492 -4.33 -6.24 46.76
CA GLN A 492 -4.92 -6.87 45.57
C GLN A 492 -4.21 -6.46 44.26
N GLN A 493 -3.62 -5.27 44.20
CA GLN A 493 -2.83 -4.81 43.05
C GLN A 493 -1.38 -5.33 43.02
N ARG A 494 -1.00 -6.23 43.95
CA ARG A 494 0.36 -6.79 44.08
C ARG A 494 1.47 -5.72 44.24
N LEU A 495 1.13 -4.57 44.82
CA LEU A 495 2.07 -3.47 45.07
C LEU A 495 2.78 -3.59 46.43
N LEU A 496 2.32 -4.45 47.33
CA LEU A 496 2.84 -4.61 48.69
C LEU A 496 4.16 -5.39 48.71
N LYS A 497 5.27 -4.67 48.47
CA LYS A 497 6.64 -5.21 48.49
C LYS A 497 7.29 -5.08 49.86
N SER A 498 8.27 -5.94 50.14
CA SER A 498 9.11 -5.89 51.37
C SER A 498 9.67 -4.50 51.68
N SER A 499 10.09 -3.74 50.66
CA SER A 499 10.63 -2.37 50.82
C SER A 499 9.64 -1.39 51.47
N ILE A 500 8.34 -1.55 51.22
CA ILE A 500 7.31 -0.67 51.79
C ILE A 500 7.24 -0.84 53.31
N PHE A 501 7.36 -2.08 53.82
CA PHE A 501 7.37 -2.33 55.26
C PHE A 501 8.60 -1.71 55.94
N GLU A 502 9.77 -1.76 55.29
CA GLU A 502 10.97 -1.11 55.80
C GLU A 502 10.84 0.42 55.84
N GLU A 503 10.28 1.03 54.80
CA GLU A 503 10.05 2.48 54.75
C GLU A 503 9.03 2.94 55.79
N ILE A 504 7.91 2.22 55.93
CA ILE A 504 6.91 2.47 56.99
C ILE A 504 7.55 2.32 58.38
N SER A 505 8.38 1.29 58.58
CA SER A 505 9.13 1.07 59.83
C SER A 505 10.06 2.25 60.15
N LYS A 506 10.80 2.77 59.16
CA LYS A 506 11.66 3.96 59.33
C LYS A 506 10.83 5.18 59.72
N LYS A 507 9.70 5.43 59.04
CA LYS A 507 8.79 6.54 59.36
C LYS A 507 8.18 6.41 60.77
N TYR A 508 7.84 5.19 61.18
CA TYR A 508 7.36 4.92 62.53
C TYR A 508 8.39 5.27 63.61
N LYS A 509 9.68 4.94 63.42
CA LYS A 509 10.75 5.28 64.39
C LYS A 509 10.98 6.79 64.55
N GLN A 510 10.60 7.59 63.55
CA GLN A 510 10.78 9.04 63.56
C GLN A 510 9.70 9.78 64.37
N HIS A 511 8.56 9.14 64.64
CA HIS A 511 7.41 9.75 65.33
C HIS A 511 7.22 9.10 66.71
N GLN A 512 6.69 9.83 67.70
CA GLN A 512 6.32 9.24 69.00
C GLN A 512 5.06 8.38 68.83
N PRO A 513 5.14 7.04 69.02
CA PRO A 513 4.01 6.17 68.74
C PRO A 513 3.00 6.18 69.89
N THR A 514 1.72 6.34 69.55
CA THR A 514 0.60 6.02 70.46
C THR A 514 0.33 4.52 70.47
N ASP A 515 -0.35 4.02 71.51
CA ASP A 515 -0.69 2.60 71.64
C ASP A 515 -1.48 2.08 70.42
N MET A 516 -2.39 2.90 69.89
CA MET A 516 -3.16 2.58 68.68
C MET A 516 -2.26 2.41 67.44
N VAL A 517 -1.29 3.31 67.25
CA VAL A 517 -0.35 3.27 66.11
C VAL A 517 0.56 2.05 66.23
N MET A 518 0.94 1.67 67.45
CA MET A 518 1.69 0.44 67.72
C MET A 518 0.90 -0.81 67.32
N GLU A 519 -0.36 -0.93 67.76
CA GLU A 519 -1.21 -2.07 67.39
C GLU A 519 -1.48 -2.14 65.88
N ASN A 520 -1.66 -0.99 65.22
CA ASN A 520 -1.79 -0.94 63.77
C ASN A 520 -0.50 -1.41 63.07
N LEU A 521 0.68 -1.05 63.56
CA LEU A 521 1.94 -1.52 62.99
C LEU A 521 2.11 -3.04 63.17
N LYS A 522 1.81 -3.58 64.36
CA LYS A 522 1.81 -5.03 64.60
C LYS A 522 0.90 -5.74 63.61
N LYS A 523 -0.33 -5.23 63.42
CA LYS A 523 -1.29 -5.78 62.47
C LYS A 523 -0.85 -5.64 61.02
N LEU A 524 -0.17 -4.55 60.62
CA LEU A 524 0.39 -4.42 59.27
C LEU A 524 1.45 -5.48 59.00
N LEU A 525 2.34 -5.75 59.96
CA LEU A 525 3.46 -6.68 59.75
C LEU A 525 3.00 -8.12 59.48
N THR A 526 1.81 -8.53 59.93
CA THR A 526 1.25 -9.85 59.61
C THR A 526 0.96 -10.04 58.12
N TYR A 527 0.88 -8.95 57.35
CA TYR A 527 0.70 -8.98 55.90
C TYR A 527 2.01 -9.15 55.13
N CYS A 528 3.16 -9.17 55.82
CA CYS A 528 4.46 -9.38 55.20
C CYS A 528 4.66 -10.87 54.87
N GLU A 529 4.80 -11.20 53.59
CA GLU A 529 5.07 -12.57 53.13
C GLU A 529 6.52 -13.00 53.41
N ASP A 530 7.43 -12.04 53.56
CA ASP A 530 8.84 -12.27 53.90
C ASP A 530 8.99 -12.50 55.41
N VAL A 531 9.08 -13.78 55.78
CA VAL A 531 9.18 -14.22 57.18
C VAL A 531 10.41 -13.64 57.87
N TYR A 532 11.54 -13.51 57.17
CA TYR A 532 12.76 -12.94 57.74
C TYR A 532 12.59 -11.45 58.02
N LEU A 533 12.07 -10.70 57.05
CA LEU A 533 11.82 -9.27 57.22
C LEU A 533 10.79 -9.02 58.33
N TYR A 534 9.73 -9.84 58.38
CA TYR A 534 8.74 -9.75 59.45
C TYR A 534 9.38 -9.94 60.83
N TYR A 535 10.20 -10.98 61.00
CA TYR A 535 10.96 -11.23 62.22
C TYR A 535 11.88 -10.05 62.58
N LYS A 536 12.67 -9.57 61.61
CA LYS A 536 13.63 -8.48 61.79
C LYS A 536 12.94 -7.21 62.25
N LEU A 537 11.86 -6.80 61.58
CA LEU A 537 11.10 -5.60 61.93
C LEU A 537 10.41 -5.75 63.29
N ALA A 538 9.82 -6.91 63.60
CA ALA A 538 9.23 -7.17 64.90
C ALA A 538 10.27 -7.08 66.04
N TYR A 539 11.48 -7.60 65.82
CA TYR A 539 12.58 -7.51 66.77
C TYR A 539 13.07 -6.06 66.95
N GLU A 540 13.27 -5.32 65.85
CA GLU A 540 13.70 -3.91 65.87
C GLU A 540 12.74 -3.01 66.64
N HIS A 541 11.43 -3.28 66.57
CA HIS A 541 10.39 -2.53 67.29
C HIS A 541 10.05 -3.11 68.67
N LYS A 542 10.79 -4.13 69.14
CA LYS A 542 10.62 -4.79 70.45
C LYS A 542 9.27 -5.48 70.63
N PHE A 543 8.66 -5.97 69.55
CA PHE A 543 7.43 -6.78 69.60
C PHE A 543 7.75 -8.24 69.93
N TYR A 544 8.29 -8.48 71.13
CA TYR A 544 8.80 -9.79 71.54
C TYR A 544 7.74 -10.90 71.54
N GLU A 545 6.46 -10.54 71.73
CA GLU A 545 5.34 -11.47 71.62
C GLU A 545 5.26 -12.10 70.23
N ILE A 546 5.35 -11.28 69.18
CA ILE A 546 5.34 -11.71 67.78
C ILE A 546 6.60 -12.51 67.45
N VAL A 547 7.77 -12.02 67.88
CA VAL A 547 9.06 -12.71 67.70
C VAL A 547 9.01 -14.13 68.29
N ASN A 548 8.46 -14.29 69.49
CA ASN A 548 8.33 -15.59 70.15
C ASN A 548 7.35 -16.51 69.44
N VAL A 549 6.26 -15.98 68.87
CA VAL A 549 5.31 -16.77 68.06
C VAL A 549 5.98 -17.27 66.79
N LEU A 550 6.68 -16.41 66.04
CA LEU A 550 7.40 -16.78 64.82
C LEU A 550 8.51 -17.81 65.05
N LEU A 551 9.21 -17.76 66.18
CA LEU A 551 10.26 -18.74 66.51
C LEU A 551 9.71 -20.09 66.97
N LYS A 552 8.51 -20.13 67.55
CA LYS A 552 7.86 -21.36 68.05
C LYS A 552 7.03 -22.07 66.99
N ASP A 553 6.59 -21.35 65.96
CA ASP A 553 5.83 -21.94 64.87
C ASP A 553 6.70 -22.90 64.03
N PRO A 554 6.26 -24.14 63.75
CA PRO A 554 7.10 -25.16 63.13
C PRO A 554 7.58 -24.82 61.71
N GLN A 555 6.81 -24.05 60.95
CA GLN A 555 7.12 -23.73 59.56
C GLN A 555 8.03 -22.49 59.47
N THR A 556 7.64 -21.41 60.15
CA THR A 556 8.41 -20.16 60.14
C THR A 556 9.69 -20.26 60.98
N GLY A 557 9.66 -20.99 62.11
CA GLY A 557 10.82 -21.16 63.00
C GLY A 557 11.96 -21.98 62.38
N CYS A 558 11.67 -23.00 61.56
CA CYS A 558 12.70 -23.73 60.81
C CYS A 558 13.37 -22.82 59.78
N CYS A 559 12.57 -22.08 58.99
CA CYS A 559 13.04 -21.14 57.99
C CYS A 559 13.94 -20.03 58.58
N LEU A 560 13.55 -19.47 59.73
CA LEU A 560 14.32 -18.46 60.43
C LEU A 560 15.65 -18.99 61.00
N LYS A 561 15.67 -20.22 61.53
CA LYS A 561 16.91 -20.83 62.04
C LYS A 561 17.95 -21.01 60.94
N ASP A 562 17.51 -21.43 59.75
CA ASP A 562 18.40 -21.60 58.60
C ASP A 562 18.95 -20.26 58.10
N MET A 563 18.13 -19.20 58.08
CA MET A 563 18.54 -17.85 57.65
C MET A 563 19.35 -17.07 58.69
N LEU A 564 19.26 -17.41 59.97
CA LEU A 564 20.03 -16.78 61.06
C LEU A 564 21.35 -17.51 61.36
N ALA A 565 21.49 -18.77 60.91
CA ALA A 565 22.69 -19.59 61.10
C ALA A 565 23.70 -19.46 59.96
N GLY A 566 23.31 -18.91 58.81
CA GLY A 566 24.18 -18.46 57.72
C GLY A 566 24.49 -16.98 57.82
#